data_AF-A0A631ZR39-F1
#
_entry.id   AF-A0A631ZR39-F1
#
_cell.length_a   1.000
_cell.length_b   1.000
_cell.length_c   1.000
_cell.angle_alpha   90.00
_cell.angle_beta   90.00
_cell.angle_gamma   90.00
#
_symmetry.space_group_name_H-M   'P 1'
#
loop_
_entity.id
_entity.type
_entity.pdbx_description
1 polymer ?
#
loop_
_entity_poly.entity_id
_entity_poly.type
_entity_poly.pdbx_seq_one_letter_code
_entity_poly.pdbx_strand_id
1 'polypeptide(L)'
;LVSEIKKRFEVRLHLHCHATTGMAEMALLKAIEAGVDGVDTAISSMSATYGHPATEALVATLAGTEHDTGLDILKLENIAAYFREVRKKYHAFEGQLKGYDSRILVAQVP
;
A
#
# COMPACT_ATOMS: atom_id res chain seq x y z
N LEU A 1 4.58 -11.09 -13.58
CA LEU A 1 5.82 -10.97 -12.76
C LEU A 1 5.78 -11.94 -11.58
N VAL A 2 4.93 -11.69 -10.57
CA VAL A 2 4.79 -12.53 -9.36
C VAL A 2 4.65 -14.02 -9.67
N SER A 3 3.65 -14.39 -10.49
CA SER A 3 3.40 -15.78 -10.86
C SER A 3 4.60 -16.48 -11.52
N GLU A 4 5.34 -15.77 -12.37
CA GLU A 4 6.54 -16.31 -13.03
C GLU A 4 7.71 -16.48 -12.06
N ILE A 5 7.88 -15.59 -11.09
CA ILE A 5 8.89 -15.73 -10.04
C ILE A 5 8.57 -16.97 -9.19
N LYS A 6 7.32 -17.11 -8.73
CA LYS A 6 6.89 -18.25 -7.89
C LYS A 6 6.98 -19.60 -8.61
N LYS A 7 6.83 -19.63 -9.95
CA LYS A 7 7.03 -20.85 -10.75
C LYS A 7 8.49 -21.28 -10.85
N ARG A 8 9.41 -20.31 -10.90
CA ARG A 8 10.84 -20.56 -11.17
C ARG A 8 11.67 -20.74 -9.91
N PHE A 9 11.23 -20.16 -8.80
CA PHE A 9 12.00 -20.09 -7.58
C PHE A 9 11.12 -20.43 -6.37
N GLU A 10 11.63 -21.32 -5.52
CA GLU A 10 10.99 -21.68 -4.25
C GLU A 10 11.41 -20.68 -3.16
N VAL A 11 10.93 -19.44 -3.28
CA VAL A 11 11.23 -18.35 -2.37
C VAL A 11 9.97 -17.65 -1.89
N ARG A 12 10.09 -16.99 -0.74
CA ARG A 12 9.10 -16.03 -0.27
C ARG A 12 9.25 -14.72 -1.05
N LEU A 13 8.17 -14.24 -1.64
CA LEU A 13 8.12 -13.01 -2.41
C LEU A 13 7.28 -11.97 -1.65
N HIS A 14 7.86 -10.79 -1.45
CA HIS A 14 7.21 -9.65 -0.81
C HIS A 14 7.23 -8.47 -1.77
N LEU A 15 6.07 -7.87 -2.04
CA LEU A 15 5.96 -6.75 -2.97
C LEU A 15 5.90 -5.40 -2.23
N HIS A 16 6.73 -4.47 -2.70
CA HIS A 16 6.80 -3.10 -2.22
C HIS A 16 6.53 -2.15 -3.39
N CYS A 17 5.65 -1.17 -3.21
CA CYS A 17 5.41 -0.13 -4.21
C CYS A 17 4.84 1.16 -3.59
N HIS A 18 5.01 2.28 -4.30
CA HIS A 18 4.57 3.60 -3.90
C HIS A 18 3.33 4.04 -4.68
N ALA A 19 2.39 4.70 -4.01
CA ALA A 19 1.08 5.11 -4.52
C ALA A 19 1.09 6.40 -5.36
N THR A 20 2.27 6.88 -5.74
CA THR A 20 2.45 8.20 -6.38
C THR A 20 1.68 8.32 -7.68
N THR A 21 1.60 7.25 -8.46
CA THR A 21 0.91 7.21 -9.76
C THR A 21 -0.57 6.82 -9.66
N GLY A 22 -1.04 6.43 -8.46
CA GLY A 22 -2.40 5.93 -8.24
C GLY A 22 -2.64 4.50 -8.75
N MET A 23 -1.58 3.75 -9.05
CA MET A 23 -1.69 2.37 -9.53
C MET A 23 -1.26 1.31 -8.50
N ALA A 24 -0.75 1.73 -7.35
CA ALA A 24 -0.12 0.83 -6.39
C ALA A 24 -1.13 -0.15 -5.77
N GLU A 25 -2.32 0.32 -5.42
CA GLU A 25 -3.42 -0.50 -4.90
C GLU A 25 -3.77 -1.63 -5.86
N MET A 26 -3.93 -1.31 -7.14
CA MET A 26 -4.21 -2.29 -8.19
C MET A 26 -3.04 -3.26 -8.38
N ALA A 27 -1.80 -2.76 -8.34
CA ALA A 27 -0.62 -3.60 -8.44
C ALA A 27 -0.52 -4.59 -7.27
N LEU A 28 -0.79 -4.15 -6.04
CA LEU A 28 -0.82 -5.02 -4.86
C LEU A 28 -1.93 -6.07 -4.98
N LEU A 29 -3.14 -5.68 -5.36
CA LEU A 29 -4.25 -6.62 -5.54
C LEU A 29 -3.92 -7.70 -6.58
N LYS A 30 -3.40 -7.30 -7.76
CA LYS A 30 -2.97 -8.25 -8.78
C LYS A 30 -1.81 -9.13 -8.34
N ALA A 31 -0.94 -8.66 -7.45
CA ALA A 31 0.14 -9.45 -6.89
C ALA A 31 -0.37 -10.49 -5.89
N ILE A 32 -1.35 -10.14 -5.06
CA ILE A 32 -2.03 -11.04 -4.13
C ILE A 32 -2.71 -12.17 -4.91
N GLU A 33 -3.52 -11.83 -5.91
CA GLU A 33 -4.16 -12.82 -6.80
C GLU A 33 -3.15 -13.71 -7.55
N ALA A 34 -1.93 -13.23 -7.75
CA ALA A 34 -0.86 -13.98 -8.40
C ALA A 34 -0.03 -14.84 -7.43
N GLY A 35 -0.34 -14.84 -6.13
CA GLY A 35 0.30 -15.67 -5.11
C GLY A 35 1.54 -15.06 -4.47
N VAL A 36 1.60 -13.73 -4.32
CA VAL A 36 2.63 -13.06 -3.50
C VAL A 36 2.45 -13.42 -2.02
N ASP A 37 3.55 -13.56 -1.27
CA ASP A 37 3.51 -14.00 0.14
C ASP A 37 3.42 -12.84 1.15
N GLY A 38 3.50 -11.60 0.66
CA GLY A 38 3.47 -10.39 1.47
C GLY A 38 3.45 -9.13 0.61
N VAL A 39 2.87 -8.06 1.15
CA VAL A 39 2.83 -6.73 0.53
C VAL A 39 3.09 -5.66 1.57
N ASP A 40 3.70 -4.55 1.17
CA ASP A 40 3.87 -3.37 2.02
C ASP A 40 2.72 -2.38 1.86
N THR A 41 2.20 -1.94 2.99
CA THR A 41 1.17 -0.92 3.11
C THR A 41 1.54 0.05 4.24
N ALA A 42 0.89 1.22 4.25
CA ALA A 42 1.02 2.20 5.33
C ALA A 42 -0.36 2.48 5.93
N ILE A 43 -0.42 2.87 7.21
CA ILE A 43 -1.70 3.26 7.82
C ILE A 43 -2.26 4.49 7.10
N SER A 44 -3.57 4.57 6.87
CA SER A 44 -4.22 5.54 5.98
C SER A 44 -3.83 6.99 6.23
N SER A 45 -3.66 7.38 7.50
CA SER A 45 -3.24 8.73 7.89
C SER A 45 -1.82 9.12 7.43
N MET A 46 -0.99 8.14 7.07
CA MET A 46 0.41 8.27 6.64
C MET A 46 0.66 7.61 5.27
N SER A 47 -0.40 7.22 4.55
CA SER A 47 -0.32 6.50 3.27
C SER A 47 -0.53 7.45 2.08
N ALA A 48 -0.57 6.86 0.87
CA ALA A 48 -0.81 7.53 -0.41
C ALA A 48 0.27 8.56 -0.78
N THR A 49 0.10 9.25 -1.91
CA THR A 49 1.09 10.20 -2.46
C THR A 49 2.46 9.55 -2.63
N TYR A 50 3.48 10.01 -1.92
CA TYR A 50 4.82 9.43 -1.94
C TYR A 50 4.94 8.15 -1.09
N GLY A 51 3.93 7.78 -0.32
CA GLY A 51 3.92 6.59 0.53
C GLY A 51 3.32 5.36 -0.14
N HIS A 52 3.04 4.34 0.66
CA HIS A 52 2.41 3.09 0.25
C HIS A 52 0.88 3.21 0.16
N PRO A 53 0.20 2.23 -0.46
CA PRO A 53 -1.24 2.04 -0.33
C PRO A 53 -1.71 1.97 1.13
N ALA A 54 -2.95 2.42 1.36
CA ALA A 54 -3.57 2.39 2.69
C ALA A 54 -3.84 0.94 3.14
N THR A 55 -3.40 0.61 4.36
CA THR A 55 -3.57 -0.72 4.96
C THR A 55 -5.04 -1.08 5.09
N GLU A 56 -5.84 -0.14 5.60
CA GLU A 56 -7.26 -0.29 5.87
C GLU A 56 -8.05 -0.57 4.60
N ALA A 57 -7.74 0.15 3.51
CA ALA A 57 -8.38 -0.04 2.22
C ALA A 57 -8.09 -1.44 1.65
N LEU A 58 -6.85 -1.91 1.76
CA LEU A 58 -6.49 -3.24 1.27
C LEU A 58 -7.12 -4.35 2.15
N VAL A 59 -7.08 -4.19 3.48
CA VAL A 59 -7.74 -5.13 4.41
C VAL A 59 -9.24 -5.23 4.13
N ALA A 60 -9.92 -4.08 3.98
CA ALA A 60 -11.34 -4.05 3.64
C ALA A 60 -11.64 -4.68 2.27
N THR A 61 -10.74 -4.51 1.30
CA THR A 61 -10.87 -5.09 -0.05
C THR A 61 -10.77 -6.62 -0.03
N LEU A 62 -9.91 -7.18 0.84
CA LEU A 62 -9.66 -8.62 0.92
C LEU A 62 -10.60 -9.35 1.90
N ALA A 63 -11.36 -8.60 2.70
CA ALA A 63 -12.26 -9.17 3.70
C ALA A 63 -13.29 -10.12 3.06
N GLY A 64 -13.39 -11.34 3.61
CA GLY A 64 -14.30 -12.38 3.11
C GLY A 64 -13.84 -13.09 1.82
N THR A 65 -12.65 -12.78 1.29
CA THR A 65 -12.04 -13.49 0.17
C THR A 65 -11.13 -14.62 0.67
N GLU A 66 -10.58 -15.43 -0.24
CA GLU A 66 -9.53 -16.42 0.10
C GLU A 66 -8.22 -15.79 0.60
N HIS A 67 -8.07 -14.48 0.41
CA HIS A 67 -6.92 -13.69 0.83
C HIS A 67 -7.21 -12.80 2.03
N ASP A 68 -8.28 -13.08 2.78
CA ASP A 68 -8.61 -12.32 4.00
C ASP A 68 -7.41 -12.29 4.97
N THR A 69 -7.07 -11.08 5.40
CA THR A 69 -5.91 -10.84 6.27
C THR A 69 -6.19 -11.20 7.74
N GLY A 70 -7.46 -11.28 8.14
CA GLY A 70 -7.87 -11.45 9.54
C GLY A 70 -7.55 -10.25 10.44
N LEU A 71 -7.15 -9.11 9.87
CA LEU A 71 -6.84 -7.90 10.62
C LEU A 71 -8.12 -7.17 11.04
N ASP A 72 -8.14 -6.71 12.29
CA ASP A 72 -9.27 -5.97 12.86
C ASP A 72 -9.26 -4.51 12.37
N ILE A 73 -10.19 -4.20 11.47
CA ILE A 73 -10.32 -2.88 10.86
C ILE A 73 -10.53 -1.76 11.90
N LEU A 74 -11.20 -2.02 13.02
CA LEU A 74 -11.44 -1.02 14.06
C LEU A 74 -10.16 -0.69 14.82
N LYS A 75 -9.29 -1.69 15.03
CA LYS A 75 -7.96 -1.45 15.61
C LYS A 75 -7.07 -0.66 14.67
N LEU A 76 -7.13 -0.93 13.36
CA LEU A 76 -6.40 -0.16 12.37
C LEU A 76 -6.88 1.31 12.36
N GLU A 77 -8.19 1.55 12.39
CA GLU A 77 -8.73 2.92 12.47
C GLU A 77 -8.26 3.68 13.72
N ASN A 78 -8.14 3.01 14.87
CA ASN A 78 -7.57 3.62 16.08
C ASN A 78 -6.10 4.04 15.88
N ILE A 79 -5.31 3.22 15.19
CA ILE A 79 -3.92 3.55 14.83
C ILE A 79 -3.89 4.73 13.86
N ALA A 80 -4.79 4.74 12.86
CA ALA A 80 -4.91 5.83 11.90
C ALA A 80 -5.28 7.16 12.58
N ALA A 81 -6.22 7.13 13.54
CA ALA A 81 -6.60 8.29 14.33
C ALA A 81 -5.43 8.84 15.13
N TYR A 82 -4.64 7.97 15.78
CA TYR A 82 -3.43 8.38 16.49
C TYR A 82 -2.43 9.07 15.56
N PHE A 83 -2.07 8.44 14.44
CA PHE A 83 -1.07 8.99 13.52
C PHE A 83 -1.55 10.26 12.79
N ARG A 84 -2.86 10.42 12.59
CA ARG A 84 -3.44 11.67 12.08
C ARG A 84 -3.15 12.86 12.98
N GLU A 85 -3.19 12.67 14.29
CA GLU A 85 -2.79 13.72 15.25
C GLU A 85 -1.28 13.90 15.32
N VAL A 86 -0.49 12.82 15.24
CA VAL A 86 0.97 12.90 15.21
C VAL A 86 1.47 13.68 13.99
N ARG A 87 0.91 13.42 12.80
CA ARG A 87 1.31 14.04 11.53
C ARG A 87 1.26 15.57 11.58
N LYS A 88 0.29 16.15 12.30
CA LYS A 88 0.17 17.62 12.48
C LYS A 88 1.43 18.24 13.10
N LYS A 89 2.16 17.51 13.94
CA LYS A 89 3.43 17.98 14.54
C LYS A 89 4.52 18.21 13.48
N TYR A 90 4.41 17.55 12.33
CA TYR A 90 5.38 17.56 11.25
C TYR A 90 4.92 18.39 10.04
N HIS A 91 3.92 19.27 10.21
CA HIS A 91 3.37 20.08 9.11
C HIS A 91 4.42 20.86 8.30
N ALA A 92 5.53 21.28 8.95
CA ALA A 92 6.63 22.00 8.30
C ALA A 92 7.41 21.14 7.29
N PHE A 93 7.27 19.82 7.32
CA PHE A 93 7.96 18.85 6.47
C PHE A 93 7.04 18.15 5.47
N GLU A 94 5.77 18.58 5.38
CA GLU A 94 4.80 17.98 4.46
C GLU A 94 5.19 18.23 3.00
N GLY A 95 5.06 17.17 2.18
CA GLY A 95 5.25 17.26 0.75
C GLY A 95 4.13 18.07 0.07
N GLN A 96 4.42 18.63 -1.10
CA GLN A 96 3.46 19.47 -1.83
C GLN A 96 2.47 18.69 -2.71
N LEU A 97 2.70 17.40 -2.94
CA LEU A 97 1.86 16.58 -3.82
C LEU A 97 0.47 16.39 -3.20
N LYS A 98 -0.54 16.63 -4.02
CA LYS A 98 -1.94 16.40 -3.70
C LYS A 98 -2.51 15.47 -4.77
N GLY A 99 -2.99 14.29 -4.36
CA GLY A 99 -3.46 13.27 -5.29
C GLY A 99 -2.30 12.51 -5.95
N TYR A 100 -2.40 12.28 -7.26
CA TYR A 100 -1.49 11.44 -8.02
C TYR A 100 -0.65 12.25 -9.01
N ASP A 101 0.58 11.80 -9.25
CA ASP A 101 1.48 12.33 -10.27
C ASP A 101 1.78 11.28 -11.35
N SER A 102 1.03 11.35 -12.45
CA SER A 102 1.20 10.45 -13.59
C SER A 102 2.47 10.70 -14.40
N ARG A 103 3.16 11.84 -14.21
CA ARG A 103 4.42 12.13 -14.90
C ARG A 103 5.52 11.14 -14.51
N ILE A 104 5.42 10.57 -13.30
CA ILE A 104 6.36 9.57 -12.80
C ILE A 104 6.36 8.29 -13.67
N LEU A 105 5.28 8.00 -14.38
CA LEU A 105 5.24 6.89 -15.35
C LEU A 105 6.28 7.02 -16.45
N VAL A 106 6.64 8.26 -16.79
CA VAL A 106 7.64 8.59 -17.83
C VAL A 106 8.98 8.95 -17.18
N ALA A 107 8.95 9.80 -16.16
CA ALA A 107 10.15 10.35 -15.55
C ALA A 107 10.91 9.34 -14.68
N GLN A 108 10.21 8.33 -14.14
CA GLN A 108 10.78 7.27 -13.30
C GLN A 108 11.63 7.78 -12.12
N VAL A 109 11.27 8.96 -11.60
CA VAL A 109 11.86 9.47 -10.35
C VAL A 109 11.28 8.64 -9.20
N PRO A 110 12.13 8.09 -8.32
CA PRO A 110 11.68 7.33 -7.14
C PRO A 110 10.75 8.12 -6.22
#